data_AF-A0A661VRH6-F1
#
_entry.id   AF-A0A661VRH6-F1
#
_cell.length_a   1.000
_cell.length_b   1.000
_cell.length_c   1.000
_cell.angle_alpha   90.00
_cell.angle_beta   90.00
_cell.angle_gamma   90.00
#
_symmetry.space_group_name_H-M   'P 1'
#
loop_
_entity.id
_entity.type
_entity.pdbx_description
1 polymer ?
#
loop_
_entity_poly.entity_id
_entity_poly.type
_entity_poly.pdbx_seq_one_letter_code
_entity_poly.pdbx_strand_id
1 'polypeptide(L)'
;MKLRDLLKLMLSNLNRMRGRVIMTAIGVVIGTSAILVLVSLGVGLQKQATESIYGGGGLTEIRVQGEMGAPVEMVSSPGQGQSSRNSADRLRMDDQMLEEFREIPGVVSVIPLEHFTMGGELEYGKLRGYANIIGVPHGALQDLELEPESGTLDLERGKIVIGSRVAEQFHDPEEMDKMGPVPYAEREPLDLQGAVLKIHLMRFNEEDGNMTEKVVRLQVAGVLAGASGQYDY
;
A
#
# COMPACT_ATOMS: atom_id res chain seq x y z
N MET A 1 23.49 51.90 37.76
CA MET A 1 22.07 51.45 37.77
C MET A 1 22.04 49.95 37.55
N LYS A 2 21.36 49.17 38.40
CA LYS A 2 21.39 47.71 38.32
C LYS A 2 20.33 47.23 37.32
N LEU A 3 20.67 46.25 36.48
CA LEU A 3 19.77 45.63 35.48
C LEU A 3 18.44 45.16 36.10
N ARG A 4 18.49 44.78 37.38
CA ARG A 4 17.33 44.41 38.20
C ARG A 4 16.35 45.55 38.44
N ASP A 5 16.81 46.79 38.61
CA ASP A 5 15.91 47.94 38.79
C ASP A 5 15.20 48.31 37.49
N LEU A 6 15.88 48.20 36.35
CA LEU A 6 15.28 48.37 35.02
C LEU A 6 14.18 47.35 34.75
N LEU A 7 14.43 46.07 35.03
CA LEU A 7 13.43 45.00 34.93
C LEU A 7 12.22 45.27 35.84
N LYS A 8 12.44 45.71 37.08
CA LYS A 8 11.37 46.01 38.04
C LYS A 8 10.51 47.20 37.59
N LEU A 9 11.14 48.23 37.01
CA LEU A 9 10.45 49.37 36.39
C LEU A 9 9.64 48.96 35.15
N MET A 10 10.19 48.10 34.29
CA MET A 10 9.47 47.59 33.12
C MET A 10 8.26 46.74 33.51
N LEU A 11 8.41 45.81 34.46
CA LEU A 11 7.30 44.99 34.96
C LEU A 11 6.20 45.85 35.60
N SER A 12 6.56 46.88 36.37
CA SER A 12 5.59 47.81 36.96
C SER A 12 4.78 48.55 35.90
N ASN A 13 5.41 48.94 34.78
CA ASN A 13 4.74 49.61 33.67
C ASN A 13 3.85 48.66 32.85
N LEU A 14 4.29 47.43 32.59
CA LEU A 14 3.48 46.39 31.95
C LEU A 14 2.23 46.05 32.77
N ASN A 15 2.38 46.00 34.10
CA ASN A 15 1.28 45.71 35.03
C ASN A 15 0.19 46.80 35.06
N ARG A 16 0.50 48.02 34.61
CA ARG A 16 -0.46 49.12 34.50
C ARG A 16 -1.24 49.12 33.17
N MET A 17 -0.75 48.40 32.16
CA MET A 17 -1.36 48.31 30.81
C MET A 17 -1.73 46.87 30.43
N ARG A 18 -2.23 46.07 31.39
CA ARG A 18 -2.50 44.64 31.23
C ARG A 18 -3.30 44.28 29.97
N GLY A 19 -4.36 45.02 29.66
CA GLY A 19 -5.21 44.72 28.50
C GLY A 19 -4.46 44.79 27.16
N ARG A 20 -3.65 45.83 26.95
CA ARG A 20 -2.87 45.99 25.72
C ARG A 20 -1.77 44.93 25.62
N VAL A 21 -1.07 44.68 26.72
CA VAL A 21 0.01 43.68 26.80
C VAL A 21 -0.53 42.28 26.49
N ILE A 22 -1.69 41.92 27.02
CA ILE A 22 -2.34 40.63 26.75
C ILE A 22 -2.72 40.52 25.27
N MET A 23 -3.34 41.55 24.68
CA MET A 23 -3.71 41.49 23.25
C MET A 23 -2.49 41.34 22.34
N THR A 24 -1.38 42.03 22.63
CA THR A 24 -0.14 41.87 21.86
C THR A 24 0.51 40.51 22.08
N ALA A 25 0.50 39.99 23.32
CA ALA A 25 1.07 38.69 23.62
C ALA A 25 0.29 37.56 22.91
N ILE A 26 -1.04 37.63 22.91
CA ILE A 26 -1.90 36.68 22.19
C ILE A 26 -1.60 36.72 20.68
N GLY A 27 -1.49 37.91 20.08
CA GLY A 27 -1.15 38.04 18.67
C GLY A 27 0.19 37.37 18.32
N VAL A 28 1.21 37.56 19.16
CA VAL A 28 2.52 36.92 18.97
C VAL A 28 2.44 35.40 19.16
N VAL A 29 1.71 34.91 20.16
CA VAL A 29 1.53 33.47 20.41
C VAL A 29 0.80 32.79 19.26
N ILE A 30 -0.29 33.38 18.77
CA ILE A 30 -1.05 32.83 17.63
C ILE A 30 -0.16 32.82 16.38
N GLY A 31 0.55 33.90 16.08
CA GLY A 31 1.42 33.99 14.90
C GLY A 31 2.57 32.99 14.93
N THR A 32 3.28 32.88 16.05
CA THR A 32 4.37 31.91 16.21
C THR A 32 3.88 30.47 16.15
N SER A 33 2.73 30.17 16.78
CA SER A 33 2.12 28.84 16.72
C SER A 33 1.70 28.45 15.30
N ALA A 34 1.10 29.37 14.54
CA ALA A 34 0.70 29.12 13.15
C ALA A 34 1.91 28.80 12.26
N ILE A 35 3.01 29.53 12.41
CA ILE A 35 4.26 29.26 11.68
C ILE A 35 4.82 27.87 12.04
N LEU A 36 4.84 27.53 13.34
CA LEU A 36 5.33 26.22 13.79
C LEU A 36 4.47 25.06 13.23
N VAL A 37 3.15 25.20 13.20
CA VAL A 37 2.25 24.19 12.65
C VAL A 37 2.49 24.01 11.15
N LEU A 38 2.58 25.10 10.39
CA LEU A 38 2.83 25.03 8.94
C LEU A 38 4.17 24.38 8.61
N VAL A 39 5.23 24.75 9.34
CA VAL A 39 6.56 24.14 9.14
C VAL A 39 6.55 22.66 9.52
N SER A 40 5.91 22.29 10.63
CA SER A 40 5.83 20.90 11.07
C SER A 40 5.06 20.03 10.09
N LEU A 41 3.93 20.54 9.57
CA LEU A 41 3.13 19.84 8.56
C LEU A 41 3.90 19.71 7.25
N GLY A 42 4.56 20.79 6.79
CA GLY A 42 5.36 20.77 5.57
C GLY A 42 6.49 19.73 5.64
N VAL A 43 7.24 19.69 6.74
CA VAL A 43 8.30 18.70 6.94
C VAL A 43 7.73 17.29 7.08
N GLY A 44 6.59 17.13 7.76
CA GLY A 44 5.90 15.84 7.89
C GLY A 44 5.44 15.28 6.55
N LEU A 45 4.81 16.11 5.71
CA LEU A 45 4.39 15.72 4.36
C LEU A 45 5.59 15.44 3.46
N GLN A 46 6.66 16.23 3.56
CA GLN A 46 7.89 15.95 2.81
C GLN A 46 8.47 14.60 3.23
N LYS A 47 8.53 14.30 4.53
CA LYS A 47 9.01 13.02 5.05
C LYS A 47 8.14 11.87 4.56
N GLN A 48 6.81 12.00 4.63
CA GLN A 48 5.89 10.98 4.13
C GLN A 48 6.03 10.76 2.62
N ALA A 49 6.14 11.83 1.82
CA ALA A 49 6.33 11.73 0.37
C ALA A 49 7.69 11.07 0.05
N THR A 50 8.73 11.44 0.78
CA THR A 50 10.07 10.85 0.70
C THR A 50 9.97 9.36 1.02
N GLU A 51 9.48 8.98 2.20
CA GLU A 51 9.30 7.58 2.61
C GLU A 51 8.41 6.79 1.64
N SER A 52 7.38 7.38 1.03
CA SER A 52 6.58 6.68 0.01
C SER A 52 7.35 6.40 -1.28
N ILE A 53 8.34 7.24 -1.62
CA ILE A 53 9.25 7.01 -2.75
C ILE A 53 10.33 5.99 -2.37
N TYR A 54 10.83 6.01 -1.13
CA TYR A 54 11.87 5.08 -0.68
C TYR A 54 11.34 3.69 -0.27
N GLY A 55 10.11 3.59 0.25
CA GLY A 55 9.48 2.35 0.73
C GLY A 55 8.65 1.61 -0.31
N GLY A 56 8.40 2.21 -1.47
CA GLY A 56 7.55 1.63 -2.53
C GLY A 56 8.22 0.58 -3.43
N GLY A 57 9.51 0.27 -3.23
CA GLY A 57 10.32 -0.50 -4.16
C GLY A 57 11.48 0.36 -4.66
N GLY A 58 12.71 -0.15 -4.49
CA GLY A 58 13.94 0.64 -4.43
C GLY A 58 14.17 1.59 -5.62
N LEU A 59 15.06 2.56 -5.43
CA LEU A 59 15.55 3.47 -6.49
C LEU A 59 16.16 2.73 -7.72
N THR A 60 16.29 1.41 -7.62
CA THR A 60 16.80 0.45 -8.59
C THR A 60 15.70 -0.38 -9.26
N GLU A 61 14.42 -0.20 -8.91
CA GLU A 61 13.29 -0.92 -9.50
C GLU A 61 12.66 -0.12 -10.65
N ILE A 62 12.48 -0.78 -11.80
CA ILE A 62 11.73 -0.24 -12.94
C ILE A 62 10.54 -1.13 -13.18
N ARG A 63 9.33 -0.62 -12.94
CA ARG A 63 8.08 -1.33 -13.19
C ARG A 63 7.64 -1.12 -14.64
N VAL A 64 7.71 -2.18 -15.43
CA VAL A 64 7.16 -2.20 -16.80
C VAL A 64 5.75 -2.77 -16.73
N GLN A 65 4.77 -2.00 -17.17
CA GLN A 65 3.39 -2.46 -17.32
C GLN A 65 3.01 -2.37 -18.79
N GLY A 66 2.36 -3.42 -19.31
CA GLY A 66 1.74 -3.36 -20.62
C GLY A 66 0.70 -2.26 -20.68
N GLU A 67 0.40 -1.76 -21.88
CA GLU A 67 -0.68 -0.81 -22.10
C GLU A 67 -1.99 -1.45 -21.61
N MET A 68 -2.39 -1.07 -20.39
CA MET A 68 -3.68 -1.40 -19.81
C MET A 68 -4.71 -0.96 -20.84
N GLY A 69 -5.36 -1.92 -21.49
CA GLY A 69 -6.41 -1.59 -22.44
C GLY A 69 -7.38 -0.70 -21.70
N ALA A 70 -7.63 0.50 -22.24
CA ALA A 70 -8.58 1.43 -21.67
C ALA A 70 -9.82 0.64 -21.20
N PRO A 71 -10.34 0.89 -19.99
CA PRO A 71 -11.49 0.16 -19.48
C PRO A 71 -12.52 0.13 -20.58
N VAL A 72 -12.97 -1.07 -20.94
CA VAL A 72 -14.08 -1.25 -21.88
C VAL A 72 -15.15 -0.27 -21.44
N GLU A 73 -15.31 0.81 -22.20
CA GLU A 73 -16.25 1.88 -21.92
C GLU A 73 -17.62 1.21 -21.85
N MET A 74 -18.07 0.92 -20.62
CA MET A 74 -19.48 0.86 -20.35
C MET A 74 -20.00 2.24 -20.77
N VAL A 75 -20.84 2.25 -21.80
CA VAL A 75 -21.43 3.41 -22.49
C VAL A 75 -20.58 3.99 -23.63
N SER A 76 -20.41 3.22 -24.71
CA SER A 76 -20.20 3.81 -26.04
C SER A 76 -21.54 4.01 -26.75
N SER A 77 -21.92 5.28 -26.85
CA SER A 77 -23.04 5.77 -27.66
C SER A 77 -22.85 5.35 -29.13
N PRO A 78 -23.88 4.88 -29.84
CA PRO A 78 -23.73 4.37 -31.20
C PRO A 78 -23.46 5.53 -32.17
N GLY A 79 -22.21 5.71 -32.59
CA GLY A 79 -21.91 6.69 -33.64
C GLY A 79 -20.47 7.18 -33.79
N GLN A 80 -19.52 6.76 -32.96
CA GLN A 80 -18.12 7.19 -33.11
C GLN A 80 -17.23 5.99 -33.45
N GLY A 81 -16.68 6.02 -34.66
CA GLY A 81 -15.81 4.97 -35.19
C GLY A 81 -14.63 4.71 -34.28
N GLN A 82 -14.67 3.58 -33.59
CA GLN A 82 -13.59 3.07 -32.78
C GLN A 82 -12.47 2.66 -33.74
N SER A 83 -11.37 3.43 -33.74
CA SER A 83 -10.13 3.00 -34.38
C SER A 83 -9.54 1.90 -33.50
N SER A 84 -10.02 0.68 -33.71
CA SER A 84 -9.41 -0.53 -33.18
C SER A 84 -7.99 -0.62 -33.75
N ARG A 85 -7.00 -0.13 -32.99
CA ARG A 85 -5.61 -0.46 -33.25
C ARG A 85 -5.51 -1.98 -33.05
N ASN A 86 -5.18 -2.68 -34.14
CA ASN A 86 -5.07 -4.13 -34.18
C ASN A 86 -4.37 -4.66 -32.92
N SER A 87 -5.00 -5.63 -32.25
CA SER A 87 -4.48 -6.36 -31.09
C SER A 87 -3.13 -7.06 -31.35
N ALA A 88 -2.72 -7.15 -32.62
CA ALA A 88 -1.46 -7.73 -33.08
C ALA A 88 -0.24 -6.80 -32.94
N ASP A 89 -0.45 -5.50 -32.72
CA ASP A 89 0.63 -4.50 -32.56
C ASP A 89 0.78 -4.03 -31.10
N ARG A 90 0.06 -4.66 -30.17
CA ARG A 90 0.29 -4.47 -28.73
C ARG A 90 1.53 -5.27 -28.36
N LEU A 91 2.56 -4.57 -27.86
CA LEU A 91 3.75 -5.18 -27.24
C LEU A 91 3.30 -6.28 -26.27
N ARG A 92 3.67 -7.51 -26.59
CA ARG A 92 3.40 -8.67 -25.74
C ARG A 92 4.52 -8.78 -24.72
N MET A 93 4.14 -8.91 -23.45
CA MET A 93 5.08 -9.23 -22.38
C MET A 93 5.32 -10.75 -22.41
N ASP A 94 6.17 -11.20 -23.33
CA ASP A 94 6.53 -12.60 -23.50
C ASP A 94 7.94 -12.90 -22.98
N ASP A 95 8.32 -14.18 -23.03
CA ASP A 95 9.63 -14.63 -22.56
C ASP A 95 10.81 -14.03 -23.35
N GLN A 96 10.57 -13.61 -24.61
CA GLN A 96 11.59 -12.96 -25.42
C GLN A 96 11.88 -11.55 -24.89
N MET A 97 10.83 -10.78 -24.58
CA MET A 97 10.94 -9.47 -23.96
C MET A 97 11.67 -9.52 -22.61
N LEU A 98 11.45 -10.58 -21.81
CA LEU A 98 12.19 -10.78 -20.56
C LEU A 98 13.69 -10.94 -20.78
N GLU A 99 14.10 -11.66 -21.84
CA GLU A 99 15.50 -11.84 -22.17
C GLU A 99 16.13 -10.54 -22.69
N GLU A 100 15.42 -9.80 -23.54
CA GLU A 100 15.86 -8.48 -24.00
C GLU A 100 16.10 -7.51 -22.83
N PHE A 101 15.25 -7.53 -21.80
CA PHE A 101 15.45 -6.72 -20.60
C PHE A 101 16.69 -7.13 -19.81
N ARG A 102 17.02 -8.43 -19.75
CA ARG A 102 18.22 -8.92 -19.07
C ARG A 102 19.51 -8.49 -19.78
N GLU A 103 19.45 -8.30 -21.10
CA GLU A 103 20.61 -7.86 -21.89
C GLU A 103 20.93 -6.36 -21.73
N ILE A 104 20.03 -5.57 -21.15
CA ILE A 104 20.26 -4.13 -20.95
C ILE A 104 21.39 -3.92 -19.92
N PRO A 105 22.45 -3.16 -20.27
CA PRO A 105 23.53 -2.88 -19.33
C PRO A 105 23.03 -2.20 -18.05
N GLY A 106 23.32 -2.82 -16.90
CA GLY A 106 22.94 -2.32 -15.57
C GLY A 106 21.71 -3.01 -14.96
N VAL A 107 21.02 -3.87 -15.70
CA VAL A 107 19.94 -4.69 -15.16
C VAL A 107 20.52 -5.89 -14.41
N VAL A 108 20.17 -6.02 -13.13
CA VAL A 108 20.65 -7.11 -12.24
C VAL A 108 19.68 -8.30 -12.24
N SER A 109 18.38 -8.03 -12.20
CA SER A 109 17.33 -9.05 -12.24
C SER A 109 16.10 -8.52 -12.98
N VAL A 110 15.35 -9.43 -13.60
CA VAL A 110 14.09 -9.15 -14.29
C VAL A 110 13.05 -10.13 -13.76
N ILE A 111 12.02 -9.59 -13.09
CA ILE A 111 11.04 -10.37 -12.36
C ILE A 111 9.66 -10.19 -13.04
N PRO A 112 9.12 -11.22 -13.70
CA PRO A 112 7.74 -11.19 -14.16
C PRO A 112 6.78 -11.22 -12.96
N LEU A 113 5.82 -10.31 -12.95
CA LEU A 113 4.75 -10.24 -11.96
C LEU A 113 3.41 -10.50 -12.65
N GLU A 114 2.68 -11.52 -12.21
CA GLU A 114 1.36 -11.85 -12.74
C GLU A 114 0.28 -11.51 -11.71
N HIS A 115 -0.51 -10.47 -11.99
CA HIS A 115 -1.58 -10.05 -11.10
C HIS A 115 -2.86 -10.85 -11.37
N PHE A 116 -3.45 -11.41 -10.32
CA PHE A 116 -4.75 -12.06 -10.40
C PHE A 116 -5.88 -11.04 -10.19
N THR A 117 -6.39 -10.47 -11.28
CA THR A 117 -7.31 -9.32 -11.28
C THR A 117 -8.70 -9.60 -10.71
N MET A 118 -9.15 -10.86 -10.70
CA MET A 118 -10.51 -11.23 -10.30
C MET A 118 -10.71 -11.35 -8.78
N GLY A 119 -9.66 -11.05 -7.99
CA GLY A 119 -9.68 -11.11 -6.54
C GLY A 119 -9.56 -12.54 -6.01
N GLY A 120 -8.92 -12.68 -4.84
CA GLY A 120 -8.88 -13.92 -4.08
C GLY A 120 -9.51 -13.71 -2.72
N GLU A 121 -10.70 -14.27 -2.52
CA GLU A 121 -11.27 -14.36 -1.16
C GLU A 121 -10.46 -15.41 -0.38
N LEU A 122 -9.99 -15.01 0.79
CA LEU A 122 -9.24 -15.83 1.72
C LEU A 122 -10.17 -16.30 2.84
N GLU A 123 -10.10 -17.58 3.19
CA GLU A 123 -10.84 -18.15 4.32
C GLU A 123 -9.85 -18.80 5.29
N TYR A 124 -9.98 -18.42 6.57
CA TYR A 124 -9.27 -19.01 7.70
C TYR A 124 -10.23 -19.31 8.86
N GLY A 125 -10.62 -20.57 9.00
CA GLY A 125 -11.63 -20.96 9.99
C GLY A 125 -12.99 -20.32 9.70
N LYS A 126 -13.43 -19.38 10.54
CA LYS A 126 -14.65 -18.58 10.34
C LYS A 126 -14.38 -17.23 9.68
N LEU A 127 -13.11 -16.81 9.64
CA LEU A 127 -12.72 -15.50 9.16
C LEU A 127 -12.62 -15.52 7.64
N ARG A 128 -13.07 -14.42 7.03
CA ARG A 128 -12.97 -14.16 5.60
C ARG A 128 -12.23 -12.86 5.36
N GLY A 129 -11.37 -12.83 4.35
CA GLY A 129 -10.62 -11.65 3.95
C GLY A 129 -10.45 -11.59 2.44
N TYR A 130 -9.87 -10.50 1.98
CA TYR A 130 -9.49 -10.33 0.59
C TYR A 130 -8.02 -9.94 0.53
N ALA A 131 -7.31 -10.46 -0.45
CA ALA A 131 -5.94 -10.06 -0.74
C ALA A 131 -5.73 -10.00 -2.25
N ASN A 132 -4.75 -9.19 -2.65
CA ASN A 132 -4.27 -9.21 -4.01
C ASN A 132 -3.33 -10.40 -4.18
N ILE A 133 -3.57 -11.22 -5.19
CA ILE A 133 -2.70 -12.36 -5.47
C ILE A 133 -1.77 -11.98 -6.61
N ILE A 134 -0.48 -12.10 -6.34
CA ILE A 134 0.59 -11.84 -7.31
C ILE A 134 1.40 -13.12 -7.48
N GLY A 135 1.46 -13.63 -8.70
CA GLY A 135 2.36 -14.69 -9.10
C GLY A 135 3.76 -14.14 -9.34
N VAL A 136 4.76 -14.76 -8.71
CA VAL A 136 6.18 -14.43 -8.88
C VAL A 136 6.98 -15.72 -9.11
N PRO A 137 8.11 -15.68 -9.85
CA PRO A 137 8.94 -16.85 -10.02
C PRO A 137 9.66 -17.21 -8.72
N HIS A 138 10.09 -18.47 -8.63
CA HIS A 138 10.85 -18.95 -7.49
C HIS A 138 12.16 -18.16 -7.34
N GLY A 139 12.46 -17.72 -6.11
CA GLY A 139 13.64 -16.89 -5.81
C GLY A 139 13.44 -15.38 -6.00
N ALA A 140 12.40 -14.93 -6.70
CA ALA A 140 12.19 -13.49 -6.97
C ALA A 140 12.05 -12.63 -5.72
N LEU A 141 11.48 -13.17 -4.64
CA LEU A 141 11.32 -12.43 -3.38
C LEU A 141 12.66 -12.04 -2.74
N GLN A 142 13.73 -12.81 -3.01
CA GLN A 142 15.08 -12.50 -2.52
C GLN A 142 15.71 -11.36 -3.31
N ASP A 143 15.45 -11.32 -4.62
CA ASP A 143 15.91 -10.25 -5.53
C ASP A 143 15.18 -8.91 -5.28
N LEU A 144 13.96 -8.96 -4.76
CA LEU A 144 13.17 -7.78 -4.39
C LEU A 144 13.61 -7.14 -3.06
N GLU A 145 14.67 -7.65 -2.43
CA GLU A 145 15.21 -7.17 -1.15
C GLU A 145 14.14 -7.06 -0.04
N LEU A 146 13.14 -7.94 -0.09
CA LEU A 146 12.05 -7.97 0.89
C LEU A 146 12.54 -8.62 2.19
N GLU A 147 12.16 -8.03 3.33
CA GLU A 147 12.49 -8.57 4.65
C GLU A 147 11.30 -9.37 5.21
N PRO A 148 11.50 -10.63 5.65
CA PRO A 148 10.49 -11.36 6.38
C PRO A 148 10.42 -10.87 7.84
N GLU A 149 9.21 -10.57 8.33
CA GLU A 149 8.96 -10.41 9.76
C GLU A 149 8.96 -11.77 10.47
N SER A 150 8.40 -12.79 9.81
CA SER A 150 8.39 -14.15 10.32
C SER A 150 8.42 -15.18 9.19
N GLY A 151 8.93 -16.37 9.49
CA GLY A 151 8.97 -17.48 8.55
C GLY A 151 10.07 -17.38 7.49
N THR A 152 9.76 -17.82 6.26
CA THR A 152 10.68 -17.84 5.13
C THR A 152 10.04 -17.26 3.88
N LEU A 153 10.86 -16.63 3.03
CA LEU A 153 10.47 -16.14 1.70
C LEU A 153 10.62 -17.20 0.60
N ASP A 154 10.88 -18.45 0.99
CA ASP A 154 11.02 -19.54 0.05
C ASP A 154 9.65 -20.04 -0.43
N LEU A 155 9.33 -19.71 -1.68
CA LEU A 155 8.09 -20.10 -2.34
C LEU A 155 8.23 -21.50 -2.95
N GLU A 156 7.77 -22.51 -2.21
CA GLU A 156 7.58 -23.86 -2.71
C GLU A 156 6.15 -24.10 -3.20
N ARG A 157 5.92 -25.21 -3.91
CA ARG A 157 4.58 -25.64 -4.32
C ARG A 157 3.66 -25.79 -3.10
N GLY A 158 2.53 -25.10 -3.13
CA GLY A 158 1.54 -25.13 -2.05
C GLY A 158 1.81 -24.15 -0.90
N LYS A 159 2.87 -23.34 -1.01
CA LYS A 159 3.22 -22.30 -0.03
C LYS A 159 3.00 -20.90 -0.60
N ILE A 160 2.72 -19.96 0.29
CA ILE A 160 2.52 -18.54 0.00
C ILE A 160 3.28 -17.68 1.01
N VAL A 161 3.63 -16.47 0.60
CA VAL A 161 4.09 -15.40 1.47
C VAL A 161 3.00 -14.36 1.52
N ILE A 162 2.70 -13.82 2.70
CA ILE A 162 1.65 -12.82 2.89
C ILE A 162 2.25 -11.47 3.30
N GLY A 163 1.58 -10.39 2.87
CA GLY A 163 1.91 -9.04 3.30
C GLY A 163 1.56 -8.80 4.77
N SER A 164 2.23 -7.82 5.37
CA SER A 164 2.05 -7.44 6.78
C SER A 164 0.61 -7.08 7.14
N ARG A 165 -0.17 -6.54 6.19
CA ARG A 165 -1.54 -6.06 6.41
C ARG A 165 -2.62 -7.00 5.90
N VAL A 166 -2.26 -8.15 5.34
CA VAL A 166 -3.24 -9.15 4.89
C VAL A 166 -4.08 -9.65 6.07
N ALA A 167 -3.48 -9.80 7.26
CA ALA A 167 -4.18 -10.16 8.49
C ALA A 167 -5.29 -9.15 8.85
N GLU A 168 -5.12 -7.88 8.53
CA GLU A 168 -6.07 -6.80 8.83
C GLU A 168 -7.36 -6.89 8.00
N GLN A 169 -7.30 -7.56 6.84
CA GLN A 169 -8.44 -7.72 5.93
C GLN A 169 -9.41 -8.82 6.39
N PHE A 170 -9.00 -9.67 7.34
CA PHE A 170 -9.85 -10.74 7.84
C PHE A 170 -10.92 -10.21 8.80
N HIS A 171 -12.15 -10.65 8.57
CA HIS A 171 -13.28 -10.37 9.43
C HIS A 171 -14.19 -11.60 9.57
N ASP A 172 -14.88 -11.69 10.70
CA ASP A 172 -15.98 -12.64 10.86
C ASP A 172 -17.25 -12.04 10.21
N PRO A 173 -17.84 -12.68 9.19
CA PRO A 173 -19.08 -12.21 8.57
C PRO A 173 -20.29 -12.21 9.51
N GLU A 174 -20.26 -13.03 10.57
CA GLU A 174 -21.34 -13.12 11.57
C GLU A 174 -21.24 -11.99 12.60
N GLU A 175 -20.06 -11.40 12.81
CA GLU A 175 -19.85 -10.22 13.65
C GLU A 175 -19.98 -8.93 12.84
N MET A 176 -21.22 -8.57 12.51
CA MET A 176 -21.56 -7.25 11.96
C MET A 176 -22.04 -6.31 13.07
N ASP A 177 -21.37 -5.17 13.24
CA ASP A 177 -21.89 -4.04 14.01
C ASP A 177 -22.84 -3.19 13.13
N LYS A 178 -23.61 -2.29 13.74
CA LYS A 178 -24.57 -1.41 13.07
C LYS A 178 -23.96 -0.51 11.98
N MET A 179 -22.63 -0.38 11.95
CA MET A 179 -21.88 0.42 10.96
C MET A 179 -21.07 -0.42 9.97
N GLY A 180 -21.10 -1.76 10.05
CA GLY A 180 -20.31 -2.66 9.19
C GLY A 180 -19.51 -3.70 9.97
N PRO A 181 -18.51 -4.35 9.35
CA PRO A 181 -17.62 -5.28 10.05
C PRO A 181 -16.92 -4.58 11.23
N VAL A 182 -16.74 -5.29 12.35
CA VAL A 182 -16.01 -4.76 13.52
C VAL A 182 -14.58 -4.36 13.08
N PRO A 183 -14.11 -3.14 13.39
CA PRO A 183 -12.79 -2.67 13.00
C PRO A 183 -11.67 -3.59 13.52
N TYR A 184 -10.66 -3.86 12.69
CA TYR A 184 -9.50 -4.71 13.06
C TYR A 184 -8.76 -4.20 14.31
N ALA A 185 -8.69 -2.88 14.51
CA ALA A 185 -8.04 -2.26 15.67
C ALA A 185 -8.65 -2.65 17.03
N GLU A 186 -9.86 -3.23 17.03
CA GLU A 186 -10.56 -3.69 18.23
C GLU A 186 -10.43 -5.21 18.44
N ARG A 187 -9.71 -5.93 17.57
CA ARG A 187 -9.51 -7.38 17.61
C ARG A 187 -8.08 -7.74 18.06
N GLU A 188 -7.92 -8.97 18.54
CA GLU A 188 -6.58 -9.53 18.75
C GLU A 188 -5.86 -9.69 17.40
N PRO A 189 -4.55 -9.35 17.30
CA PRO A 189 -3.80 -9.50 16.06
C PRO A 189 -3.85 -10.95 15.58
N LEU A 190 -4.24 -11.15 14.32
CA LEU A 190 -4.33 -12.49 13.75
C LEU A 190 -2.95 -12.94 13.30
N ASP A 191 -2.37 -13.92 13.99
CA ASP A 191 -1.15 -14.59 13.53
C ASP A 191 -1.49 -15.62 12.45
N LEU A 192 -1.03 -15.36 11.24
CA LEU A 192 -1.21 -16.21 10.08
C LEU A 192 0.03 -17.07 9.77
N GLN A 193 1.11 -16.96 10.53
CA GLN A 193 2.34 -17.68 10.26
C GLN A 193 2.12 -19.20 10.38
N GLY A 194 2.45 -19.94 9.31
CA GLY A 194 2.24 -21.39 9.25
C GLY A 194 0.79 -21.83 9.07
N ALA A 195 -0.17 -20.89 9.01
CA ALA A 195 -1.59 -21.19 8.81
C ALA A 195 -1.84 -21.77 7.41
N VAL A 196 -2.88 -22.59 7.28
CA VAL A 196 -3.36 -23.06 5.97
C VAL A 196 -4.59 -22.27 5.60
N LEU A 197 -4.47 -21.42 4.59
CA LEU A 197 -5.54 -20.60 4.05
C LEU A 197 -6.23 -21.32 2.90
N LYS A 198 -7.55 -21.21 2.84
CA LYS A 198 -8.29 -21.54 1.62
C LYS A 198 -8.41 -20.27 0.79
N ILE A 199 -8.04 -20.37 -0.48
CA ILE A 199 -8.15 -19.27 -1.43
C ILE A 199 -9.20 -19.63 -2.46
N HIS A 200 -10.22 -18.80 -2.58
CA HIS A 200 -11.29 -18.90 -3.55
C HIS A 200 -10.89 -18.09 -4.78
N LEU A 201 -10.39 -18.79 -5.80
CA LEU A 201 -9.97 -18.19 -7.06
C LEU A 201 -11.16 -18.15 -8.01
N MET A 202 -11.57 -16.95 -8.39
CA MET A 202 -12.66 -16.75 -9.35
C MET A 202 -12.07 -16.44 -10.73
N ARG A 203 -12.53 -17.15 -11.76
CA ARG A 203 -12.17 -16.87 -13.15
C ARG A 203 -13.44 -16.68 -13.97
N PHE A 204 -13.53 -15.56 -14.65
CA PHE A 204 -14.56 -15.29 -15.63
C PHE A 204 -14.11 -15.88 -16.96
N ASN A 205 -14.93 -16.74 -17.56
CA ASN A 205 -14.70 -17.19 -18.92
C ASN A 205 -15.44 -16.25 -19.88
N GLU A 206 -14.69 -15.46 -20.64
CA GLU A 206 -15.25 -14.51 -21.61
C GLU A 206 -16.04 -15.21 -22.74
N GLU A 207 -15.71 -16.47 -23.05
CA GLU A 207 -16.39 -17.23 -24.10
C GLU A 207 -17.77 -17.76 -23.67
N ASP A 208 -17.91 -18.16 -22.40
CA ASP A 208 -19.13 -18.79 -21.88
C ASP A 208 -19.98 -17.85 -21.01
N GLY A 209 -19.45 -16.68 -20.63
CA GLY A 209 -20.08 -15.74 -19.69
C GLY A 209 -20.22 -16.28 -18.26
N ASN A 210 -19.60 -17.42 -17.95
CA ASN A 210 -19.72 -18.10 -16.66
C ASN A 210 -18.55 -17.76 -15.74
N MET A 211 -18.85 -17.63 -14.44
CA MET A 211 -17.83 -17.53 -13.41
C MET A 211 -17.52 -18.93 -12.87
N THR A 212 -16.24 -19.31 -12.95
CA THR A 212 -15.72 -20.55 -12.39
C THR A 212 -14.97 -20.25 -11.10
N GLU A 213 -15.27 -21.01 -10.06
CA GLU A 213 -14.60 -20.90 -8.76
C GLU A 213 -13.71 -22.13 -8.56
N LYS A 214 -12.46 -21.89 -8.13
CA LYS A 214 -11.54 -22.94 -7.72
C LYS A 214 -11.00 -22.63 -6.34
N VAL A 215 -11.26 -23.53 -5.40
CA VAL A 215 -10.72 -23.44 -4.04
C VAL A 215 -9.38 -24.18 -3.98
N VAL A 216 -8.32 -23.48 -3.58
CA VAL A 216 -7.00 -24.04 -3.31
C VAL A 216 -6.64 -23.85 -1.84
N ARG A 217 -5.84 -24.78 -1.31
CA ARG A 217 -5.34 -24.71 0.07
C ARG A 217 -3.85 -24.44 0.02
N LEU A 218 -3.42 -23.34 0.60
CA LEU A 218 -2.03 -22.92 0.60
C LEU A 218 -1.57 -22.63 2.03
N GLN A 219 -0.33 -23.00 2.33
CA GLN A 219 0.28 -22.78 3.63
C GLN A 219 1.09 -21.47 3.62
N VAL A 220 0.94 -20.66 4.66
CA VAL A 220 1.76 -19.46 4.86
C VAL A 220 3.17 -19.87 5.27
N ALA A 221 4.13 -19.61 4.40
CA ALA A 221 5.55 -19.84 4.63
C ALA A 221 6.21 -18.69 5.40
N GLY A 222 5.78 -17.45 5.14
CA GLY A 222 6.32 -16.26 5.77
C GLY A 222 5.37 -15.07 5.70
N VAL A 223 5.59 -14.12 6.60
CA VAL A 223 4.94 -12.81 6.65
C VAL A 223 5.99 -11.74 6.38
N LEU A 224 5.72 -10.82 5.46
CA LEU A 224 6.60 -9.70 5.15
C LEU A 224 6.62 -8.67 6.29
N ALA A 225 7.78 -8.07 6.54
CA ALA A 225 7.89 -6.89 7.38
C ALA A 225 7.21 -5.70 6.70
N GLY A 226 6.44 -4.93 7.47
CA GLY A 226 5.69 -3.79 6.94
C GLY A 226 6.61 -2.70 6.38
N ALA A 227 6.70 -2.62 5.05
CA ALA A 227 7.56 -1.66 4.35
C ALA A 227 6.80 -0.46 3.75
N SER A 228 5.47 -0.39 3.95
CA SER A 228 4.58 0.61 3.33
C SER A 228 4.60 0.55 1.80
N GLY A 229 4.50 -0.67 1.26
CA GLY A 229 4.54 -0.94 -0.19
C GLY A 229 3.32 -1.70 -0.70
N GLN A 230 3.24 -1.89 -2.03
CA GLN A 230 2.15 -2.67 -2.64
C GLN A 230 2.12 -4.14 -2.19
N TYR A 231 3.24 -4.65 -1.68
CA TYR A 231 3.41 -6.03 -1.24
C TYR A 231 2.85 -6.28 0.17
N ASP A 232 2.41 -5.23 0.88
CA ASP A 232 1.82 -5.36 2.21
C ASP A 232 0.37 -5.86 2.21
N TYR A 233 -0.31 -5.88 1.05
CA TYR A 233 -1.76 -6.08 0.89
C TYR A 233 -2.16 -7.22 -0.06
#